data_AF-A0A963D3W9-F1
#
_entry.id   AF-A0A963D3W9-F1
#
_cell.length_a   1.000
_cell.length_b   1.000
_cell.length_c   1.000
_cell.angle_alpha   90.00
_cell.angle_beta   90.00
_cell.angle_gamma   90.00
#
_symmetry.space_group_name_H-M   'P 1'
#
loop_
_entity.id
_entity.type
_entity.pdbx_description
1 polymer ?
#
loop_
_entity_poly.entity_id
_entity_poly.type
_entity_poly.pdbx_seq_one_letter_code
_entity_poly.pdbx_strand_id
1 'polypeptide(L)'
;MKADAYYMRNPRSVVVTGAERIITVGDQGRAIAHATRDARQWSLLMQRLSEPVLGQSIVDLIASISDLDDDLWQDLLAAGHVLQAAQPETLLSGRDRVFRENPGFRFAPGEPRCEHLIVACTGSVVAGLMAPTLLSLAYSRFQKTLDVMLTTAAQKFVTRELLEAYGIRSWCDAFETREGFHVPHVQLGRSASCILVMPATANALHRIATGACSDLLSLTIAAGNAPVVLAPAMNETMWNHRAVQRNVHQLREDGMYVIEPTLIFGAADVASQGAPMFGGHGTLWGGPGSLMDTLAAVMRDAGRAPAAAAGQA
;
A
#
# COMPACT_ATOMS: atom_id res chain seq x y z
N MET A 1 33.28 -21.07 -10.75
CA MET A 1 32.89 -19.96 -9.84
C MET A 1 34.15 -19.21 -9.40
N LYS A 2 34.11 -17.89 -9.21
CA LYS A 2 35.28 -17.11 -8.73
C LYS A 2 35.26 -17.04 -7.20
N ALA A 3 36.33 -17.51 -6.54
CA ALA A 3 36.38 -17.60 -5.09
C ALA A 3 36.37 -16.24 -4.38
N ASP A 4 36.92 -15.22 -5.02
CA ASP A 4 37.09 -13.85 -4.53
C ASP A 4 35.92 -12.91 -4.86
N ALA A 5 34.88 -13.40 -5.55
CA ALA A 5 33.69 -12.63 -5.87
C ALA A 5 32.53 -12.95 -4.92
N TYR A 6 31.61 -12.01 -4.77
CA TYR A 6 30.36 -12.19 -4.03
C TYR A 6 29.23 -12.54 -4.99
N TYR A 7 28.33 -13.40 -4.51
CA TYR A 7 27.14 -13.84 -5.24
C TYR A 7 25.89 -13.62 -4.41
N MET A 8 24.80 -13.25 -5.08
CA MET A 8 23.48 -13.05 -4.45
C MET A 8 22.40 -13.41 -5.46
N ARG A 9 21.34 -14.07 -5.02
CA ARG A 9 20.14 -14.32 -5.82
C ARG A 9 19.56 -12.96 -6.22
N ASN A 10 19.26 -12.82 -7.50
CA ASN A 10 18.62 -11.61 -8.00
C ASN A 10 17.27 -11.41 -7.29
N PRO A 11 17.04 -10.29 -6.57
CA PRO A 11 15.79 -10.04 -5.86
C PRO A 11 14.55 -9.96 -6.75
N ARG A 12 14.75 -9.78 -8.07
CA ARG A 12 13.68 -9.83 -9.08
C ARG A 12 13.35 -11.24 -9.55
N SER A 13 14.17 -12.24 -9.22
CA SER A 13 13.96 -13.62 -9.64
C SER A 13 13.19 -14.41 -8.59
N VAL A 14 12.16 -15.12 -9.03
CA VAL A 14 11.49 -16.14 -8.22
C VAL A 14 12.16 -17.48 -8.51
N VAL A 15 12.48 -18.23 -7.46
CA VAL A 15 13.08 -19.57 -7.55
C VAL A 15 12.14 -20.56 -6.88
N VAL A 16 11.75 -21.59 -7.61
CA VAL A 16 10.88 -22.67 -7.16
C VAL A 16 11.65 -23.98 -7.25
N THR A 17 11.78 -24.70 -6.15
CA THR A 17 12.45 -26.01 -6.11
C THR A 17 11.40 -27.13 -6.04
N GLY A 18 11.33 -27.97 -7.07
CA GLY A 18 10.58 -29.22 -7.09
C GLY A 18 11.43 -30.40 -6.62
N ALA A 19 10.98 -31.65 -6.83
CA ALA A 19 11.77 -32.83 -6.42
C ALA A 19 13.03 -33.04 -7.30
N GLU A 20 12.90 -32.83 -8.61
CA GLU A 20 13.94 -33.15 -9.62
C GLU A 20 14.33 -31.94 -10.47
N ARG A 21 13.82 -30.75 -10.12
CA ARG A 21 13.97 -29.56 -10.96
C ARG A 21 13.88 -28.27 -10.18
N ILE A 22 14.57 -27.26 -10.67
CA ILE A 22 14.45 -25.86 -10.25
C ILE A 22 13.77 -25.10 -11.36
N ILE A 23 12.81 -24.25 -11.02
CA ILE A 23 12.19 -23.31 -11.93
C ILE A 23 12.58 -21.91 -11.50
N THR A 24 13.14 -21.15 -12.41
CA THR A 24 13.47 -19.74 -12.23
C THR A 24 12.59 -18.88 -13.10
N VAL A 25 12.10 -17.77 -12.54
CA VAL A 25 11.29 -16.79 -13.26
C VAL A 25 11.92 -15.42 -13.03
N GLY A 26 12.44 -14.82 -14.11
CA GLY A 26 13.06 -13.51 -14.08
C GLY A 26 12.04 -12.37 -14.25
N ASP A 27 12.54 -11.14 -14.36
CA ASP A 27 11.72 -9.93 -14.51
C ASP A 27 10.92 -9.89 -15.82
N GLN A 28 11.36 -10.59 -16.87
CA GLN A 28 10.63 -10.74 -18.13
C GLN A 28 9.54 -11.83 -18.09
N GLY A 29 9.32 -12.48 -16.94
CA GLY A 29 8.25 -13.46 -16.74
C GLY A 29 8.44 -14.81 -17.45
N ARG A 30 9.52 -14.99 -18.22
CA ARG A 30 9.87 -16.28 -18.81
C ARG A 30 10.34 -17.23 -17.71
N ALA A 31 9.62 -18.35 -17.55
CA ALA A 31 10.04 -19.43 -16.69
C ALA A 31 11.08 -20.31 -17.40
N ILE A 32 12.17 -20.63 -16.70
CA ILE A 32 13.18 -21.59 -17.15
C ILE A 32 13.19 -22.73 -16.14
N ALA A 33 13.04 -23.97 -16.62
CA ALA A 33 13.08 -25.15 -15.79
C ALA A 33 14.40 -25.90 -16.04
N HIS A 34 15.15 -26.13 -14.97
CA HIS A 34 16.40 -26.87 -15.01
C HIS A 34 16.22 -28.18 -14.24
N ALA A 35 16.64 -29.30 -14.82
CA ALA A 35 16.74 -30.54 -14.08
C ALA A 35 17.83 -30.40 -12.99
N THR A 36 17.66 -31.08 -11.88
CA THR A 36 18.68 -31.12 -10.84
C THR A 36 18.70 -32.46 -10.14
N ARG A 37 19.90 -32.89 -9.75
CA ARG A 37 20.14 -34.14 -9.02
C ARG A 37 19.75 -34.03 -7.54
N ASP A 38 19.79 -32.82 -6.98
CA ASP A 38 19.45 -32.57 -5.57
C ASP A 38 18.80 -31.19 -5.39
N ALA A 39 17.48 -31.14 -5.58
CA ALA A 39 16.72 -29.90 -5.46
C ALA A 39 16.69 -29.34 -4.02
N ARG A 40 16.88 -30.18 -2.99
CA ARG A 40 16.94 -29.74 -1.59
C ARG A 40 18.18 -28.89 -1.37
N GLN A 41 19.33 -29.33 -1.86
CA GLN A 41 20.57 -28.57 -1.74
C GLN A 41 20.52 -27.25 -2.48
N TRP A 42 19.92 -27.24 -3.66
CA TRP A 42 19.66 -26.00 -4.37
C TRP A 42 18.69 -25.07 -3.64
N SER A 43 17.67 -25.59 -2.97
CA SER A 43 16.80 -24.79 -2.11
C SER A 43 17.58 -24.10 -0.99
N LEU A 44 18.48 -24.85 -0.32
CA LEU A 44 19.33 -24.31 0.74
C LEU A 44 20.32 -23.27 0.21
N LEU A 45 20.95 -23.53 -0.94
CA LEU A 45 21.84 -22.56 -1.58
C LEU A 45 21.09 -21.28 -1.95
N MET A 46 19.91 -21.39 -2.55
CA MET A 46 19.10 -20.23 -2.95
C MET A 46 18.57 -19.43 -1.76
N GLN A 47 18.35 -20.07 -0.61
CA GLN A 47 18.06 -19.38 0.65
C GLN A 47 19.28 -18.61 1.15
N ARG A 48 20.47 -19.22 1.14
CA ARG A 48 21.72 -18.54 1.55
C ARG A 48 22.05 -17.34 0.65
N LEU A 49 21.82 -17.48 -0.65
CA LEU A 49 22.01 -16.41 -1.62
C LEU A 49 20.97 -15.28 -1.52
N SER A 50 20.05 -15.29 -0.54
CA SER A 50 19.20 -14.12 -0.28
C SER A 50 20.00 -12.88 0.18
N GLU A 51 21.24 -13.09 0.63
CA GLU A 51 22.23 -12.07 0.96
C GLU A 51 23.52 -12.31 0.17
N PRO A 52 24.45 -11.33 0.08
CA PRO A 52 25.76 -11.52 -0.54
C PRO A 52 26.56 -12.61 0.18
N VAL A 53 26.98 -13.64 -0.56
CA VAL A 53 27.84 -14.72 -0.07
C VAL A 53 29.15 -14.71 -0.85
N LEU A 54 30.28 -14.80 -0.14
CA LEU A 54 31.60 -14.92 -0.76
C LEU A 54 31.69 -16.25 -1.52
N GLY A 55 32.23 -16.21 -2.75
CA GLY A 55 32.35 -17.34 -3.65
C GLY A 55 33.09 -18.51 -3.01
N GLN A 56 34.15 -18.26 -2.24
CA GLN A 56 34.85 -19.30 -1.49
C GLN A 56 33.91 -20.08 -0.56
N SER A 57 33.02 -19.40 0.16
CA SER A 57 32.05 -20.06 1.04
C SER A 57 31.03 -20.90 0.28
N ILE A 58 30.75 -20.55 -0.99
CA ILE A 58 29.92 -21.37 -1.87
C ILE A 58 30.73 -22.56 -2.41
N VAL A 59 32.01 -22.37 -2.76
CA VAL A 59 32.91 -23.48 -3.14
C VAL A 59 33.00 -24.48 -2.00
N ASP A 60 33.19 -24.02 -0.76
CA ASP A 60 33.28 -24.88 0.42
C ASP A 60 31.95 -25.61 0.69
N LEU A 61 30.82 -24.91 0.50
CA LEU A 61 29.49 -25.50 0.59
C LEU A 61 29.28 -26.57 -0.49
N ILE A 62 29.62 -26.27 -1.74
CA ILE A 62 29.56 -27.21 -2.86
C ILE A 62 30.51 -28.40 -2.62
N ALA A 63 31.70 -28.19 -2.08
CA ALA A 63 32.63 -29.27 -1.74
C ALA A 63 32.06 -30.21 -0.65
N SER A 64 31.17 -29.71 0.21
CA SER A 64 30.40 -30.50 1.17
C SER A 64 29.13 -31.13 0.60
N ILE A 65 28.75 -30.79 -0.63
CA ILE A 65 27.55 -31.23 -1.36
C ILE A 65 27.98 -31.92 -2.66
N SER A 66 28.01 -33.24 -2.66
CA SER A 66 28.66 -34.07 -3.70
C SER A 66 28.12 -33.97 -5.14
N ASP A 67 27.12 -33.14 -5.45
CA ASP A 67 26.36 -33.23 -6.71
C ASP A 67 25.66 -31.90 -7.13
N LEU A 68 26.30 -30.74 -6.90
CA LEU A 68 25.80 -29.49 -7.48
C LEU A 68 26.07 -29.46 -8.99
N ASP A 69 25.01 -29.24 -9.77
CA ASP A 69 25.06 -29.23 -11.22
C ASP A 69 25.75 -27.93 -11.70
N ASP A 70 27.00 -28.05 -12.14
CA ASP A 70 27.81 -26.91 -12.56
C ASP A 70 27.20 -26.18 -13.77
N ASP A 71 26.57 -26.91 -14.69
CA ASP A 71 25.90 -26.34 -15.86
C ASP A 71 24.71 -25.47 -15.43
N LEU A 72 23.94 -25.96 -14.45
CA LEU A 72 22.87 -25.19 -13.83
C LEU A 72 23.38 -23.91 -13.14
N TRP A 73 24.51 -23.96 -12.44
CA TRP A 73 25.09 -22.76 -11.84
C TRP A 73 25.44 -21.70 -12.90
N GLN A 74 26.05 -22.11 -14.00
CA GLN A 74 26.38 -21.20 -15.09
C GLN A 74 25.13 -20.63 -15.76
N ASP A 75 24.10 -21.47 -15.98
CA ASP A 75 22.83 -21.03 -16.53
C ASP A 75 22.17 -19.95 -15.66
N LEU A 76 22.19 -20.12 -14.34
CA LEU A 76 21.62 -19.13 -13.41
C LEU A 76 22.36 -17.80 -13.43
N LEU A 77 23.69 -17.82 -13.58
CA LEU A 77 24.49 -16.60 -13.74
C LEU A 77 24.23 -15.94 -15.10
N ALA A 78 24.24 -16.72 -16.18
CA ALA A 78 24.04 -16.23 -17.54
C ALA A 78 22.63 -15.63 -17.73
N ALA A 79 21.62 -16.26 -17.14
CA ALA A 79 20.24 -15.76 -17.14
C ALA A 79 19.99 -14.62 -16.14
N GLY A 80 20.99 -14.24 -15.33
CA GLY A 80 20.88 -13.15 -14.35
C GLY A 80 20.00 -13.48 -13.13
N HIS A 81 19.74 -14.75 -12.85
CA HIS A 81 19.03 -15.20 -11.66
C HIS A 81 19.91 -15.22 -10.41
N VAL A 82 21.22 -15.36 -10.61
CA VAL A 82 22.26 -15.09 -9.61
C VAL A 82 23.10 -13.92 -10.11
N LEU A 83 23.33 -12.94 -9.25
CA LEU A 83 24.15 -11.77 -9.49
C LEU A 83 25.55 -12.00 -8.93
N GLN A 84 26.55 -11.40 -9.56
CA GLN A 84 27.95 -11.46 -9.15
C GLN A 84 28.53 -10.05 -9.05
N ALA A 85 29.31 -9.77 -8.01
CA ALA A 85 30.09 -8.53 -7.88
C ALA A 85 31.40 -8.77 -7.11
N ALA A 86 32.37 -7.87 -7.25
CA ALA A 86 33.61 -7.92 -6.48
C ALA A 86 33.43 -7.50 -5.01
N GLN A 87 32.40 -6.70 -4.72
CA GLN A 87 32.10 -6.15 -3.41
C GLN A 87 30.63 -6.41 -3.05
N PRO A 88 30.33 -6.84 -1.80
CA PRO A 88 28.95 -7.13 -1.37
C PRO A 88 28.06 -5.89 -1.39
N GLU A 89 28.61 -4.70 -1.15
CA GLU A 89 27.90 -3.42 -1.13
C GLU A 89 27.22 -3.10 -2.47
N THR A 90 27.82 -3.53 -3.58
CA THR A 90 27.26 -3.38 -4.93
C THR A 90 25.97 -4.21 -5.09
N LEU A 91 25.96 -5.43 -4.56
CA LEU A 91 24.80 -6.32 -4.60
C LEU A 91 23.68 -5.78 -3.69
N LEU A 92 24.02 -5.35 -2.48
CA LEU A 92 23.09 -4.74 -1.53
C LEU A 92 22.45 -3.46 -2.11
N SER A 93 23.26 -2.58 -2.70
CA SER A 93 22.75 -1.35 -3.34
C SER A 93 21.78 -1.66 -4.49
N GLY A 94 22.06 -2.71 -5.27
CA GLY A 94 21.16 -3.20 -6.31
C GLY A 94 19.84 -3.71 -5.76
N ARG A 95 19.86 -4.53 -4.69
CA ARG A 95 18.66 -5.01 -4.00
C ARG A 95 17.81 -3.86 -3.47
N ASP A 96 18.43 -2.93 -2.78
CA ASP A 96 17.73 -1.80 -2.16
C ASP A 96 17.07 -0.91 -3.22
N ARG A 97 17.70 -0.77 -4.39
CA ARG A 97 17.11 -0.12 -5.56
C ARG A 97 15.89 -0.89 -6.09
N VAL A 98 15.97 -2.21 -6.24
CA VAL A 98 14.83 -3.05 -6.69
C VAL A 98 13.65 -2.91 -5.75
N PHE A 99 13.87 -2.96 -4.44
CA PHE A 99 12.81 -2.79 -3.45
C PHE A 99 12.19 -1.38 -3.50
N ARG A 100 13.01 -0.35 -3.71
CA ARG A 100 12.53 1.04 -3.87
C ARG A 100 11.72 1.25 -5.15
N GLU A 101 12.11 0.60 -6.24
CA GLU A 101 11.46 0.70 -7.56
C GLU A 101 10.25 -0.25 -7.70
N ASN A 102 9.95 -1.08 -6.69
CA ASN A 102 8.85 -2.04 -6.76
C ASN A 102 7.50 -1.32 -6.94
N PRO A 103 6.77 -1.56 -8.07
CA PRO A 103 5.51 -0.87 -8.33
C PRO A 103 4.39 -1.26 -7.35
N GLY A 104 4.49 -2.43 -6.71
CA GLY A 104 3.55 -2.86 -5.66
C GLY A 104 3.73 -2.12 -4.34
N PHE A 105 4.92 -1.59 -4.06
CA PHE A 105 5.27 -0.88 -2.84
C PHE A 105 6.15 0.34 -3.14
N ARG A 106 5.53 1.44 -3.54
CA ARG A 106 6.25 2.68 -3.84
C ARG A 106 6.37 3.55 -2.59
N PHE A 107 7.51 3.44 -1.90
CA PHE A 107 7.79 4.16 -0.64
C PHE A 107 8.40 5.57 -0.83
N ALA A 108 8.28 6.17 -2.01
CA ALA A 108 8.74 7.54 -2.21
C ALA A 108 7.72 8.52 -1.60
N PRO A 109 8.12 9.42 -0.67
CA PRO A 109 7.22 10.42 -0.15
C PRO A 109 6.85 11.42 -1.26
N GLY A 110 5.57 11.76 -1.36
CA GLY A 110 5.15 12.99 -2.05
C GLY A 110 5.56 14.21 -1.22
N GLU A 111 5.81 15.33 -1.88
CA GLU A 111 6.04 16.63 -1.22
C GLU A 111 4.81 17.53 -1.46
N PRO A 112 4.33 18.32 -0.48
CA PRO A 112 4.81 18.38 0.90
C PRO A 112 4.41 17.12 1.69
N ARG A 113 5.21 16.79 2.72
CA ARG A 113 4.87 15.75 3.69
C ARG A 113 3.73 16.19 4.60
N CYS A 114 2.94 15.23 5.06
CA CYS A 114 1.83 15.44 5.98
C CYS A 114 2.29 15.27 7.44
N GLU A 115 2.09 16.26 8.32
CA GLU A 115 2.46 16.10 9.73
C GLU A 115 1.62 15.01 10.41
N HIS A 116 0.29 15.06 10.25
CA HIS A 116 -0.61 14.04 10.75
C HIS A 116 -1.67 13.67 9.70
N LEU A 117 -1.53 12.47 9.13
CA LEU A 117 -2.50 11.91 8.19
C LEU A 117 -3.48 11.00 8.94
N ILE A 118 -4.78 11.26 8.76
CA ILE A 118 -5.83 10.33 9.17
C ILE A 118 -6.39 9.64 7.93
N VAL A 119 -6.47 8.31 7.94
CA VAL A 119 -7.13 7.53 6.89
C VAL A 119 -8.34 6.81 7.46
N ALA A 120 -9.54 7.11 6.98
CA ALA A 120 -10.77 6.45 7.38
C ALA A 120 -11.24 5.45 6.31
N CYS A 121 -11.28 4.17 6.66
CA CYS A 121 -11.87 3.13 5.83
C CYS A 121 -13.37 2.97 6.18
N THR A 122 -14.22 2.90 5.16
CA THR A 122 -15.66 2.68 5.34
C THR A 122 -16.12 1.36 4.72
N GLY A 123 -17.39 0.97 4.91
CA GLY A 123 -17.91 -0.37 4.60
C GLY A 123 -18.08 -0.70 3.11
N SER A 124 -16.97 -0.80 2.38
CA SER A 124 -16.89 -1.27 1.00
C SER A 124 -15.90 -2.43 0.92
N VAL A 125 -16.09 -3.37 -0.02
CA VAL A 125 -15.14 -4.46 -0.27
C VAL A 125 -13.73 -3.93 -0.57
N VAL A 126 -13.62 -2.72 -1.12
CA VAL A 126 -12.36 -2.03 -1.36
C VAL A 126 -11.57 -1.77 -0.07
N ALA A 127 -12.22 -1.73 1.10
CA ALA A 127 -11.52 -1.62 2.39
C ALA A 127 -10.63 -2.84 2.64
N GLY A 128 -11.01 -4.02 2.16
CA GLY A 128 -10.15 -5.22 2.21
C GLY A 128 -8.90 -5.12 1.32
N LEU A 129 -8.89 -4.19 0.36
CA LEU A 129 -7.74 -3.90 -0.51
C LEU A 129 -6.88 -2.74 0.03
N MET A 130 -7.24 -2.13 1.16
CA MET A 130 -6.52 -0.97 1.70
C MET A 130 -5.24 -1.33 2.44
N ALA A 131 -5.06 -2.58 2.91
CA ALA A 131 -3.89 -2.95 3.71
C ALA A 131 -2.54 -2.63 3.01
N PRO A 132 -2.31 -2.99 1.73
CA PRO A 132 -1.07 -2.62 1.03
C PRO A 132 -0.89 -1.10 0.90
N THR A 133 -1.97 -0.35 0.67
CA THR A 133 -1.95 1.11 0.58
C THR A 133 -1.59 1.76 1.92
N LEU A 134 -2.18 1.28 3.02
CA LEU A 134 -1.89 1.76 4.37
C LEU A 134 -0.44 1.48 4.77
N LEU A 135 0.09 0.29 4.45
CA LEU A 135 1.50 -0.04 4.65
C LEU A 135 2.41 0.90 3.84
N SER A 136 2.04 1.17 2.59
CA SER A 136 2.79 2.11 1.76
C SER A 136 2.82 3.52 2.36
N LEU A 137 1.69 4.02 2.87
CA LEU A 137 1.61 5.31 3.56
C LEU A 137 2.39 5.33 4.89
N ALA A 138 2.40 4.22 5.62
CA ALA A 138 3.12 4.09 6.89
C ALA A 138 4.65 4.13 6.66
N TYR A 139 5.15 3.41 5.66
CA TYR A 139 6.59 3.24 5.45
C TYR A 139 7.22 4.22 4.44
N SER A 140 6.42 4.94 3.63
CA SER A 140 6.95 5.93 2.67
C SER A 140 7.51 7.19 3.32
N ARG A 141 7.23 7.41 4.62
CA ARG A 141 7.51 8.68 5.33
C ARG A 141 6.81 9.89 4.71
N PHE A 142 5.76 9.67 3.93
CA PHE A 142 4.88 10.75 3.45
C PHE A 142 4.21 11.47 4.61
N GLN A 143 3.92 10.75 5.70
CA GLN A 143 3.43 11.31 6.95
C GLN A 143 4.43 11.15 8.09
N LYS A 144 4.33 12.00 9.11
CA LYS A 144 5.03 11.84 10.40
C LYS A 144 4.20 11.05 11.41
N THR A 145 2.88 11.27 11.46
CA THR A 145 1.93 10.44 12.20
C THR A 145 0.80 9.93 11.30
N LEU A 146 0.49 8.64 11.39
CA LEU A 146 -0.63 7.99 10.70
C LEU A 146 -1.60 7.40 11.72
N ASP A 147 -2.87 7.80 11.61
CA ASP A 147 -3.98 7.17 12.31
C ASP A 147 -4.97 6.60 11.31
N VAL A 148 -5.44 5.39 11.55
CA VAL A 148 -6.47 4.76 10.74
C VAL A 148 -7.78 4.70 11.51
N MET A 149 -8.89 5.06 10.89
CA MET A 149 -10.23 4.87 11.45
C MET A 149 -10.96 3.79 10.66
N LEU A 150 -11.56 2.83 11.35
CA LEU A 150 -12.36 1.77 10.74
C LEU A 150 -13.80 1.91 11.20
N THR A 151 -14.73 2.23 10.30
CA THR A 151 -16.15 2.15 10.66
C THR A 151 -16.54 0.71 10.97
N THR A 152 -17.63 0.51 11.74
CA THR A 152 -18.14 -0.83 12.06
C THR A 152 -18.32 -1.71 10.82
N ALA A 153 -18.71 -1.12 9.68
CA ALA A 153 -18.86 -1.85 8.43
C ALA A 153 -17.51 -2.13 7.74
N ALA A 154 -16.51 -1.26 7.86
CA ALA A 154 -15.17 -1.48 7.33
C ALA A 154 -14.45 -2.64 8.02
N GLN A 155 -14.70 -2.81 9.33
CA GLN A 155 -14.15 -3.90 10.14
C GLN A 155 -14.53 -5.31 9.64
N LYS A 156 -15.55 -5.42 8.77
CA LYS A 156 -15.91 -6.68 8.09
C LYS A 156 -14.97 -7.06 6.95
N PHE A 157 -14.14 -6.13 6.47
CA PHE A 157 -13.25 -6.31 5.31
C PHE A 157 -11.78 -6.15 5.67
N VAL A 158 -11.46 -5.27 6.62
CA VAL A 158 -10.11 -5.05 7.14
C VAL A 158 -10.18 -4.94 8.66
N THR A 159 -9.36 -5.71 9.36
CA THR A 159 -9.44 -5.77 10.82
C THR A 159 -8.44 -4.84 11.48
N ARG A 160 -8.76 -4.39 12.69
CA ARG A 160 -7.85 -3.59 13.51
C ARG A 160 -6.57 -4.36 13.83
N GLU A 161 -6.70 -5.65 14.15
CA GLU A 161 -5.60 -6.52 14.55
C GLU A 161 -4.56 -6.64 13.43
N LEU A 162 -5.00 -6.72 12.17
CA LEU A 162 -4.09 -6.72 11.02
C LEU A 162 -3.26 -5.43 10.97
N LEU A 163 -3.90 -4.28 11.13
CA LEU A 163 -3.22 -2.98 11.04
C LEU A 163 -2.28 -2.76 12.24
N GLU A 164 -2.73 -3.08 13.44
CA GLU A 164 -1.92 -2.93 14.67
C GLU A 164 -0.73 -3.89 14.70
N ALA A 165 -0.82 -5.07 14.06
CA ALA A 165 0.33 -5.98 13.91
C ALA A 165 1.49 -5.38 13.09
N TYR A 166 1.20 -4.41 12.20
CA TYR A 166 2.21 -3.63 11.47
C TYR A 166 2.54 -2.30 12.16
N GLY A 167 2.05 -2.06 13.38
CA GLY A 167 2.30 -0.84 14.15
C GLY A 167 1.46 0.37 13.71
N ILE A 168 0.40 0.16 12.92
CA ILE A 168 -0.49 1.24 12.48
C ILE A 168 -1.58 1.47 13.52
N ARG A 169 -1.55 2.63 14.18
CA ARG A 169 -2.53 3.01 15.21
C ARG A 169 -3.93 3.13 14.59
N SER A 170 -4.88 2.36 15.11
CA SER A 170 -6.19 2.15 14.47
C SER A 170 -7.37 2.34 15.43
N TRP A 171 -8.34 3.16 15.08
CA TRP A 171 -9.49 3.54 15.91
C TRP A 171 -10.78 2.96 15.35
N CYS A 172 -11.63 2.41 16.22
CA CYS A 172 -12.87 1.75 15.79
C CYS A 172 -14.14 2.41 16.33
N ASP A 173 -14.03 3.20 17.40
CA ASP A 173 -15.18 3.78 18.08
C ASP A 173 -14.87 5.18 18.65
N ALA A 174 -15.89 6.04 18.74
CA ALA A 174 -15.75 7.42 19.21
C ALA A 174 -15.50 7.53 20.73
N PHE A 175 -15.86 6.49 21.47
CA PHE A 175 -15.74 6.37 22.92
C PHE A 175 -14.58 5.47 23.34
N GLU A 176 -13.77 4.99 22.39
CA GLU A 176 -12.54 4.26 22.68
C GLU A 176 -11.58 5.14 23.47
N THR A 177 -11.05 4.65 24.59
CA THR A 177 -10.04 5.35 25.36
C THR A 177 -8.66 4.77 25.09
N ARG A 178 -7.67 5.64 24.94
CA ARG A 178 -6.25 5.27 24.90
C ARG A 178 -5.46 6.23 25.77
N GLU A 179 -4.27 5.82 26.20
CA GLU A 179 -3.38 6.69 26.94
C GLU A 179 -3.13 7.99 26.14
N GLY A 180 -3.37 9.14 26.76
CA GLY A 180 -3.29 10.45 26.12
C GLY A 180 -4.50 10.86 25.25
N PHE A 181 -5.51 10.00 25.08
CA PHE A 181 -6.73 10.29 24.32
C PHE A 181 -7.99 10.09 25.17
N HIS A 182 -8.53 11.21 25.68
CA HIS A 182 -9.76 11.24 26.45
C HIS A 182 -10.99 11.52 25.59
N VAL A 183 -10.84 12.31 24.52
CA VAL A 183 -11.90 12.64 23.57
C VAL A 183 -11.35 12.45 22.16
N PRO A 184 -11.28 11.20 21.65
CA PRO A 184 -10.55 10.88 20.43
C PRO A 184 -10.99 11.70 19.23
N HIS A 185 -12.30 11.84 18.98
CA HIS A 185 -12.81 12.57 17.81
C HIS A 185 -12.39 14.04 17.79
N VAL A 186 -12.37 14.72 18.94
CA VAL A 186 -11.90 16.12 19.03
C VAL A 186 -10.38 16.19 18.88
N GLN A 187 -9.65 15.31 19.55
CA GLN A 187 -8.18 15.33 19.51
C GLN A 187 -7.65 15.00 18.11
N LEU A 188 -8.19 13.95 17.48
CA LEU A 188 -7.85 13.54 16.13
C LEU A 188 -8.25 14.61 15.11
N GLY A 189 -9.46 15.18 15.22
CA GLY A 189 -9.92 16.25 14.32
C GLY A 189 -9.04 17.51 14.38
N ARG A 190 -8.60 17.90 15.58
CA ARG A 190 -7.74 19.08 15.77
C ARG A 190 -6.28 18.85 15.37
N SER A 191 -5.76 17.63 15.55
CA SER A 191 -4.36 17.34 15.24
C SER A 191 -4.13 16.97 13.77
N ALA A 192 -5.17 16.54 13.06
CA ALA A 192 -5.08 16.17 11.66
C ALA A 192 -4.54 17.33 10.80
N SER A 193 -3.61 17.01 9.91
CA SER A 193 -3.17 17.89 8.82
C SER A 193 -3.84 17.56 7.50
N CYS A 194 -4.33 16.33 7.35
CA CYS A 194 -5.16 15.89 6.23
C CYS A 194 -6.00 14.68 6.68
N ILE A 195 -7.26 14.60 6.23
CA ILE A 195 -8.13 13.44 6.45
C ILE A 195 -8.47 12.84 5.10
N LEU A 196 -8.13 11.56 4.89
CA LEU A 196 -8.51 10.78 3.72
C LEU A 196 -9.60 9.78 4.10
N VAL A 197 -10.77 9.84 3.47
CA VAL A 197 -11.81 8.82 3.59
C VAL A 197 -11.75 7.90 2.38
N MET A 198 -11.17 6.73 2.54
CA MET A 198 -10.90 5.78 1.45
C MET A 198 -10.99 4.33 1.92
N PRO A 199 -11.93 3.54 1.38
CA PRO A 199 -13.03 3.95 0.51
C PRO A 199 -14.08 4.81 1.24
N ALA A 200 -14.67 5.78 0.54
CA ALA A 200 -15.86 6.53 0.98
C ALA A 200 -17.14 5.92 0.40
N THR A 201 -17.94 5.27 1.25
CA THR A 201 -19.25 4.71 0.87
C THR A 201 -20.32 5.79 0.77
N ALA A 202 -21.41 5.53 0.04
CA ALA A 202 -22.57 6.42 -0.04
C ALA A 202 -23.11 6.83 1.34
N ASN A 203 -23.12 5.89 2.29
CA ASN A 203 -23.53 6.13 3.68
C ASN A 203 -22.57 7.08 4.41
N ALA A 204 -21.25 6.93 4.23
CA ALA A 204 -20.27 7.85 4.82
C ALA A 204 -20.40 9.26 4.21
N LEU A 205 -20.51 9.37 2.87
CA LEU A 205 -20.74 10.64 2.19
C LEU A 205 -22.00 11.33 2.72
N HIS A 206 -23.10 10.59 2.90
CA HIS A 206 -24.32 11.13 3.49
C HIS A 206 -24.10 11.69 4.89
N ARG A 207 -23.51 10.90 5.81
CA ARG A 207 -23.28 11.34 7.20
C ARG A 207 -22.41 12.58 7.30
N ILE A 208 -21.41 12.69 6.43
CA ILE A 208 -20.52 13.86 6.40
C ILE A 208 -21.28 15.06 5.84
N ALA A 209 -21.96 14.91 4.68
CA ALA A 209 -22.66 15.99 4.00
C ALA A 209 -23.80 16.61 4.83
N THR A 210 -24.40 15.82 5.72
CA THR A 210 -25.50 16.29 6.58
C THR A 210 -25.08 16.66 7.99
N GLY A 211 -23.78 16.58 8.32
CA GLY A 211 -23.29 16.84 9.68
C GLY A 211 -23.89 15.89 10.72
N ALA A 212 -24.11 14.62 10.37
CA ALA A 212 -24.84 13.67 11.21
C ALA A 212 -24.13 13.35 12.54
N CYS A 213 -22.80 13.49 12.59
CA CYS A 213 -21.99 13.34 13.81
C CYS A 213 -22.30 12.07 14.62
N SER A 214 -22.54 10.95 13.94
CA SER A 214 -23.08 9.73 14.55
C SER A 214 -22.09 8.57 14.65
N ASP A 215 -20.86 8.76 14.18
CA ASP A 215 -19.75 7.82 14.34
C ASP A 215 -18.41 8.57 14.48
N LEU A 216 -17.34 7.85 14.86
CA LEU A 216 -16.01 8.44 15.04
C LEU A 216 -15.57 9.27 13.83
N LEU A 217 -15.82 8.77 12.61
CA LEU A 217 -15.45 9.46 11.37
C LEU A 217 -16.17 10.81 11.23
N SER A 218 -17.51 10.81 11.26
CA SER A 218 -18.29 12.05 11.07
C SER A 218 -18.06 13.04 12.22
N LEU A 219 -17.89 12.56 13.45
CA LEU A 219 -17.51 13.39 14.61
C LEU A 219 -16.12 14.02 14.45
N THR A 220 -15.13 13.25 13.97
CA THR A 220 -13.77 13.76 13.77
C THR A 220 -13.74 14.84 12.71
N ILE A 221 -14.41 14.62 11.57
CA ILE A 221 -14.47 15.61 10.49
C ILE A 221 -15.14 16.90 10.98
N ALA A 222 -16.27 16.79 11.71
CA ALA A 222 -16.97 17.95 12.25
C ALA A 222 -16.17 18.71 13.33
N ALA A 223 -15.24 18.04 14.01
CA ALA A 223 -14.42 18.62 15.07
C ALA A 223 -13.07 19.18 14.58
N GLY A 224 -12.77 19.07 13.28
CA GLY A 224 -11.50 19.46 12.67
C GLY A 224 -11.63 20.50 11.56
N ASN A 225 -10.49 21.09 11.17
CA ASN A 225 -10.39 22.04 10.06
C ASN A 225 -9.43 21.56 8.95
N ALA A 226 -8.90 20.34 9.07
CA ALA A 226 -7.98 19.78 8.09
C ALA A 226 -8.68 19.58 6.74
N PRO A 227 -7.99 19.71 5.59
CA PRO A 227 -8.55 19.34 4.30
C PRO A 227 -9.00 17.87 4.33
N VAL A 228 -10.25 17.65 3.91
CA VAL A 228 -10.88 16.33 3.83
C VAL A 228 -10.91 15.89 2.37
N VAL A 229 -10.32 14.72 2.10
CA VAL A 229 -10.29 14.06 0.79
C VAL A 229 -11.18 12.83 0.85
N LEU A 230 -12.18 12.77 0.00
CA LEU A 230 -13.15 11.69 -0.09
C LEU A 230 -12.87 10.88 -1.35
N ALA A 231 -12.72 9.57 -1.21
CA ALA A 231 -12.43 8.66 -2.31
C ALA A 231 -13.60 7.67 -2.49
N PRO A 232 -14.65 8.05 -3.26
CA PRO A 232 -15.87 7.26 -3.34
C PRO A 232 -15.62 5.85 -3.88
N ALA A 233 -16.29 4.86 -3.30
CA ALA A 233 -16.29 3.50 -3.81
C ALA A 233 -17.67 2.83 -3.63
N MET A 234 -18.39 2.63 -4.74
CA MET A 234 -19.73 2.03 -4.78
C MET A 234 -20.08 1.59 -6.22
N ASN A 235 -21.15 0.81 -6.37
CA ASN A 235 -21.68 0.46 -7.70
C ASN A 235 -22.12 1.73 -8.47
N GLU A 236 -21.92 1.77 -9.79
CA GLU A 236 -22.35 2.87 -10.70
C GLU A 236 -23.79 3.31 -10.48
N THR A 237 -24.71 2.37 -10.30
CA THR A 237 -26.13 2.67 -10.06
C THR A 237 -26.31 3.46 -8.75
N MET A 238 -25.54 3.11 -7.72
CA MET A 238 -25.52 3.88 -6.47
C MET A 238 -24.86 5.25 -6.66
N TRP A 239 -23.75 5.31 -7.41
CA TRP A 239 -23.07 6.58 -7.70
C TRP A 239 -23.99 7.56 -8.42
N ASN A 240 -24.70 7.11 -9.45
CA ASN A 240 -25.61 7.92 -10.25
C ASN A 240 -26.94 8.23 -9.53
N HIS A 241 -27.16 7.71 -8.33
CA HIS A 241 -28.36 7.99 -7.56
C HIS A 241 -28.41 9.46 -7.14
N ARG A 242 -29.56 10.12 -7.34
CA ARG A 242 -29.74 11.58 -7.11
C ARG A 242 -29.32 12.02 -5.71
N ALA A 243 -29.64 11.24 -4.68
CA ALA A 243 -29.26 11.58 -3.31
C ALA A 243 -27.74 11.53 -3.09
N VAL A 244 -27.03 10.59 -3.73
CA VAL A 244 -25.57 10.49 -3.65
C VAL A 244 -24.95 11.68 -4.37
N GLN A 245 -25.40 11.99 -5.59
CA GLN A 245 -24.92 13.15 -6.34
C GLN A 245 -25.16 14.48 -5.59
N ARG A 246 -26.32 14.65 -4.94
CA ARG A 246 -26.60 15.82 -4.09
C ARG A 246 -25.62 15.93 -2.92
N ASN A 247 -25.36 14.82 -2.22
CA ASN A 247 -24.41 14.83 -1.10
C ASN A 247 -22.99 15.15 -1.59
N VAL A 248 -22.55 14.53 -2.71
CA VAL A 248 -21.23 14.80 -3.32
C VAL A 248 -21.10 16.26 -3.72
N HIS A 249 -22.15 16.85 -4.30
CA HIS A 249 -22.16 18.27 -4.64
C HIS A 249 -22.02 19.14 -3.40
N GLN A 250 -22.83 18.91 -2.37
CA GLN A 250 -22.76 19.65 -1.10
C GLN A 250 -21.37 19.56 -0.47
N LEU A 251 -20.77 18.36 -0.42
CA LEU A 251 -19.43 18.16 0.14
C LEU A 251 -18.36 19.00 -0.57
N ARG A 252 -18.47 19.16 -1.90
CA ARG A 252 -17.58 20.05 -2.67
C ARG A 252 -17.85 21.51 -2.35
N GLU A 253 -19.11 21.91 -2.23
CA GLU A 253 -19.48 23.28 -1.80
C GLU A 253 -18.99 23.61 -0.39
N ASP A 254 -18.96 22.62 0.50
CA ASP A 254 -18.42 22.71 1.86
C ASP A 254 -16.87 22.73 1.89
N GLY A 255 -16.21 22.74 0.72
CA GLY A 255 -14.75 22.85 0.59
C GLY A 255 -13.99 21.52 0.73
N MET A 256 -14.69 20.37 0.73
CA MET A 256 -14.05 19.06 0.71
C MET A 256 -13.64 18.64 -0.70
N TYR A 257 -12.59 17.85 -0.79
CA TYR A 257 -12.06 17.35 -2.05
C TYR A 257 -12.64 15.97 -2.33
N VAL A 258 -13.25 15.77 -3.50
CA VAL A 258 -13.77 14.47 -3.92
C VAL A 258 -12.90 13.95 -5.05
N ILE A 259 -12.22 12.82 -4.83
CA ILE A 259 -11.54 12.09 -5.89
C ILE A 259 -12.62 11.51 -6.80
N GLU A 260 -12.61 11.89 -8.09
CA GLU A 260 -13.58 11.33 -9.03
C GLU A 260 -13.46 9.81 -9.10
N PRO A 261 -14.58 9.08 -9.16
CA PRO A 261 -14.50 7.65 -9.37
C PRO A 261 -13.89 7.32 -10.74
N THR A 262 -13.44 6.09 -10.88
CA THR A 262 -12.91 5.55 -12.13
C THR A 262 -13.58 4.23 -12.48
N LEU A 263 -13.33 3.75 -13.69
CA LEU A 263 -13.75 2.44 -14.15
C LEU A 263 -13.03 1.36 -13.35
N ILE A 264 -13.78 0.39 -12.83
CA ILE A 264 -13.28 -0.77 -12.09
C ILE A 264 -14.03 -2.03 -12.49
N PHE A 265 -13.46 -3.19 -12.18
CA PHE A 265 -14.23 -4.43 -12.09
C PHE A 265 -14.82 -4.53 -10.68
N GLY A 266 -16.09 -4.17 -10.51
CA GLY A 266 -16.76 -4.28 -9.23
C GLY A 266 -16.94 -5.73 -8.83
N ALA A 267 -16.99 -6.03 -7.52
CA ALA A 267 -17.20 -7.40 -7.05
C ALA A 267 -18.50 -8.02 -7.62
N ALA A 268 -19.55 -7.21 -7.79
CA ALA A 268 -20.81 -7.63 -8.40
C ALA A 268 -20.64 -7.97 -9.90
N ASP A 269 -19.81 -7.23 -10.63
CA ASP A 269 -19.58 -7.47 -12.06
C ASP A 269 -18.71 -8.72 -12.25
N VAL A 270 -17.64 -8.87 -11.46
CA VAL A 270 -16.82 -10.10 -11.50
C VAL A 270 -17.66 -11.33 -11.20
N ALA A 271 -18.54 -11.27 -10.20
CA ALA A 271 -19.42 -12.37 -9.84
C ALA A 271 -20.45 -12.71 -10.94
N SER A 272 -20.83 -11.74 -11.76
CA SER A 272 -21.81 -11.90 -12.83
C SER A 272 -21.21 -11.97 -14.24
N GLN A 273 -19.87 -12.00 -14.36
CA GLN A 273 -19.14 -11.85 -15.64
C GLN A 273 -19.55 -10.58 -16.41
N GLY A 274 -19.91 -9.53 -15.67
CA GLY A 274 -20.26 -8.22 -16.18
C GLY A 274 -19.06 -7.44 -16.72
N ALA A 275 -19.36 -6.40 -17.49
CA ALA A 275 -18.37 -5.45 -17.99
C ALA A 275 -17.79 -4.58 -16.85
N PRO A 276 -16.61 -3.96 -17.03
CA PRO A 276 -16.13 -2.93 -16.13
C PRO A 276 -17.18 -1.84 -15.93
N MET A 277 -17.29 -1.33 -14.71
CA MET A 277 -18.26 -0.32 -14.33
C MET A 277 -17.60 0.90 -13.70
N PHE A 278 -18.29 2.04 -13.72
CA PHE A 278 -17.82 3.23 -12.99
C PHE A 278 -18.09 3.08 -11.48
N GLY A 279 -17.14 3.49 -10.62
CA GLY A 279 -17.45 3.60 -9.19
C GLY A 279 -16.39 3.18 -8.19
N GLY A 280 -15.16 2.86 -8.61
CA GLY A 280 -14.02 2.75 -7.68
C GLY A 280 -13.35 4.10 -7.46
N HIS A 281 -12.53 4.25 -6.41
CA HIS A 281 -11.79 5.50 -6.22
C HIS A 281 -10.78 5.71 -7.36
N GLY A 282 -10.66 6.96 -7.83
CA GLY A 282 -9.85 7.32 -9.00
C GLY A 282 -8.36 6.97 -8.93
N THR A 283 -7.84 6.69 -7.73
CA THR A 283 -6.44 6.31 -7.50
C THR A 283 -6.19 4.80 -7.52
N LEU A 284 -7.21 3.96 -7.66
CA LEU A 284 -7.09 2.50 -7.53
C LEU A 284 -5.99 1.92 -8.44
N TRP A 285 -5.96 2.34 -9.70
CA TRP A 285 -4.98 1.87 -10.68
C TRP A 285 -3.62 2.57 -10.58
N GLY A 286 -3.60 3.83 -10.12
CA GLY A 286 -2.37 4.60 -9.93
C GLY A 286 -1.57 4.19 -8.70
N GLY A 287 -2.18 3.39 -7.81
CA GLY A 287 -1.55 2.86 -6.61
C GLY A 287 -1.21 3.92 -5.55
N PRO A 288 -0.49 3.54 -4.50
CA PRO A 288 -0.21 4.41 -3.35
C PRO A 288 0.61 5.66 -3.69
N GLY A 289 1.50 5.60 -4.69
CA GLY A 289 2.27 6.76 -5.14
C GLY A 289 1.38 7.88 -5.69
N SER A 290 0.47 7.53 -6.61
CA SER A 290 -0.50 8.49 -7.17
C SER A 290 -1.42 9.06 -6.09
N LEU A 291 -1.81 8.26 -5.09
CA LEU A 291 -2.56 8.74 -3.94
C LEU A 291 -1.76 9.77 -3.13
N MET A 292 -0.50 9.50 -2.79
CA MET A 292 0.34 10.46 -2.06
C MET A 292 0.53 11.76 -2.82
N ASP A 293 0.80 11.70 -4.13
CA ASP A 293 0.91 12.90 -4.97
C ASP A 293 -0.40 13.71 -5.00
N THR A 294 -1.54 13.03 -5.04
CA THR A 294 -2.88 13.64 -4.96
C THR A 294 -3.09 14.34 -3.63
N LEU A 295 -2.79 13.68 -2.52
CA LEU A 295 -2.89 14.28 -1.18
C LEU A 295 -1.96 15.49 -1.02
N ALA A 296 -0.73 15.40 -1.56
CA ALA A 296 0.21 16.52 -1.55
C ALA A 296 -0.30 17.71 -2.36
N ALA A 297 -0.97 17.47 -3.49
CA ALA A 297 -1.61 18.52 -4.28
C ALA A 297 -2.75 19.19 -3.51
N VAL A 298 -3.61 18.41 -2.85
CA VAL A 298 -4.69 18.93 -2.00
C VAL A 298 -4.14 19.77 -0.85
N MET A 299 -3.12 19.29 -0.14
CA MET A 299 -2.54 20.05 0.98
C MET A 299 -1.93 21.38 0.52
N ARG A 300 -1.31 21.42 -0.68
CA ARG A 300 -0.83 22.69 -1.27
C ARG A 300 -1.98 23.63 -1.61
N ASP A 301 -3.07 23.12 -2.14
CA ASP A 301 -4.24 23.92 -2.50
C ASP A 301 -4.93 24.50 -1.25
N ALA A 302 -5.15 23.66 -0.24
CA ALA A 302 -5.69 24.07 1.05
C ALA A 302 -4.81 25.12 1.76
N GLY A 303 -3.48 25.02 1.63
CA GLY A 303 -2.55 26.03 2.15
C GLY A 303 -2.50 27.34 1.34
N ARG A 304 -3.05 27.36 0.11
CA ARG A 304 -3.15 28.55 -0.74
C ARG A 304 -4.49 29.27 -0.62
N ALA A 305 -5.52 28.61 -0.06
CA ALA A 305 -6.82 29.23 0.12
C ALA A 305 -6.64 30.54 0.91
N PRO A 306 -7.15 31.69 0.40
CA PRO A 306 -7.05 32.95 1.12
C PRO A 306 -7.71 32.75 2.49
N ALA A 307 -7.03 33.15 3.56
CA ALA A 307 -7.59 33.16 4.90
C ALA A 307 -8.94 33.89 4.84
N ALA A 308 -10.03 33.13 4.77
CA ALA A 308 -11.37 33.68 4.76
C ALA A 308 -11.48 34.54 6.02
N ALA A 309 -11.84 35.81 5.82
CA ALA A 309 -11.83 36.87 6.79
C ALA A 309 -12.15 36.40 8.22
N ALA A 310 -11.10 36.18 9.02
CA ALA A 310 -11.19 36.24 10.46
C ALA A 310 -11.37 37.73 10.82
N GLY A 311 -12.57 38.23 10.56
CA GLY A 311 -12.93 39.63 10.66
C GLY A 311 -14.42 39.77 10.95
N GLN A 312 -14.71 39.90 12.25
CA GLN A 312 -15.87 40.59 12.84
C GLN A 312 -17.26 39.96 12.62
N ALA A 313 -17.68 39.16 13.60
CA ALA A 313 -18.96 39.30 14.31
C ALA A 313 -18.90 38.54 15.64
#